data_AF-A0A497JYS8-F1
#
_entry.id   AF-A0A497JYS8-F1
#
_cell.length_a   1.000
_cell.length_b   1.000
_cell.length_c   1.000
_cell.angle_alpha   90.00
_cell.angle_beta   90.00
_cell.angle_gamma   90.00
#
_symmetry.space_group_name_H-M   'P 1'
#
loop_
_entity.id
_entity.type
_entity.pdbx_description
1 polymer ?
#
loop_
_entity_poly.entity_id
_entity_poly.type
_entity_poly.pdbx_seq_one_letter_code
_entity_poly.pdbx_strand_id
1 'polypeptide(L)'
;MGDAAMGMAAGSDPHYLRLEAVRHFVDQYNINENTSFEIMLWNLDVIDVTMAMGPGGQMTPGFTKDPDELNRVLDNAHVDSMTDYLGTLDAIYHDIEQDILNTEDESNLVRTKYVVVFLSDGMSNVGDGPQSDIEIWARVEDLYEMVTERGVGGLNFHTFLLTELFGPGPMDQYVQGLCETTLQGMSDRGNGQFRIFETAESIDFINIVDMRLTFEYKITYLVAYNYNVRPGVELVYVDSDGDGLCDDEEADHGTDPTVKDTDGDGLNDFFEIKVSSPGHELDPLVQDSLCNVYNMTPDGTWPDSDDDGLTDCEEFVKGTNRYVADTDGDGIPDGIEFLVGTNPLEAQEATDSDFDGVIDMVEVQKHSNVTSNDPNIRERYSYNYDIQDNGLVPIDQGTSMESYVRQYDFLISNIDIMDTMGYIQEDGEEWHEGDNLIRFYIAEVPEDRPDISPIFRMAEVVVNISDTNKAIILTPADFTLIQ
;
A
#
# COMPACT_ATOMS: atom_id res chain seq x y z
N MET A 1 27.89 -17.75 -22.05
CA MET A 1 28.22 -17.81 -23.48
C MET A 1 29.74 -17.73 -23.68
N GLY A 2 30.42 -18.65 -24.38
CA GLY A 2 31.87 -18.56 -24.65
C GLY A 2 32.19 -18.87 -26.12
N ASP A 3 33.03 -18.04 -26.74
CA ASP A 3 33.30 -18.05 -28.19
C ASP A 3 34.20 -19.21 -28.63
N ALA A 4 33.90 -19.79 -29.79
CA ALA A 4 34.56 -21.00 -30.29
C ALA A 4 35.88 -20.71 -31.00
N ALA A 5 36.99 -20.67 -30.26
CA ALA A 5 38.32 -20.80 -30.84
C ALA A 5 38.77 -22.27 -30.87
N MET A 6 38.78 -22.87 -32.07
CA MET A 6 39.46 -24.16 -32.38
C MET A 6 38.83 -25.46 -31.87
N GLY A 7 37.50 -25.61 -31.95
CA GLY A 7 36.88 -26.94 -31.97
C GLY A 7 36.95 -27.77 -30.68
N MET A 8 37.19 -27.13 -29.53
CA MET A 8 36.87 -27.69 -28.22
C MET A 8 35.74 -26.87 -27.61
N ALA A 9 34.67 -27.53 -27.18
CA ALA A 9 33.57 -26.88 -26.48
C ALA A 9 34.07 -26.38 -25.12
N ALA A 10 34.44 -25.10 -25.06
CA ALA A 10 34.67 -24.37 -23.83
C ALA A 10 33.57 -23.32 -23.73
N GLY A 11 32.42 -23.72 -23.19
CA GLY A 11 31.43 -22.75 -22.73
C GLY A 11 32.01 -21.95 -21.57
N SER A 12 31.59 -20.70 -21.44
CA SER A 12 31.98 -19.73 -20.40
C SER A 12 31.54 -20.04 -18.97
N ASP A 13 31.10 -21.27 -18.76
CA ASP A 13 30.72 -21.78 -17.47
C ASP A 13 31.11 -23.26 -17.45
N PRO A 14 32.37 -23.59 -17.15
CA PRO A 14 32.84 -24.97 -17.15
C PRO A 14 32.14 -25.83 -16.08
N HIS A 15 31.40 -25.21 -15.15
CA HIS A 15 30.85 -25.83 -13.95
C HIS A 15 29.42 -25.41 -13.56
N TYR A 16 28.69 -24.67 -14.40
CA TYR A 16 27.34 -24.13 -14.11
C TYR A 16 27.28 -23.12 -12.93
N LEU A 17 28.39 -22.46 -12.63
CA LEU A 17 28.56 -21.55 -11.49
C LEU A 17 27.69 -20.30 -11.55
N ARG A 18 27.32 -19.82 -12.75
CA ARG A 18 26.40 -18.68 -12.88
C ARG A 18 24.98 -19.06 -12.46
N LEU A 19 24.56 -20.24 -12.90
CA LEU A 19 23.25 -20.79 -12.56
C LEU A 19 23.21 -21.12 -11.06
N GLU A 20 24.32 -21.60 -10.49
CA GLU A 20 24.45 -21.82 -9.05
C GLU A 20 24.33 -20.52 -8.25
N ALA A 21 24.91 -19.41 -8.72
CA ALA A 21 24.74 -18.10 -8.10
C ALA A 21 23.28 -17.62 -8.15
N VAL A 22 22.58 -17.83 -9.28
CA VAL A 22 21.14 -17.54 -9.41
C VAL A 22 20.32 -18.43 -8.47
N ARG A 23 20.62 -19.74 -8.39
CA ARG A 23 19.95 -20.67 -7.45
C ARG A 23 20.13 -20.22 -6.01
N HIS A 24 21.36 -19.87 -5.63
CA HIS A 24 21.64 -19.41 -4.27
C HIS A 24 20.85 -18.14 -3.95
N PHE A 25 20.79 -17.17 -4.88
CA PHE A 25 19.98 -15.98 -4.70
C PHE A 25 18.47 -16.29 -4.55
N VAL A 26 17.91 -17.11 -5.44
CA VAL A 26 16.51 -17.53 -5.38
C VAL A 26 16.22 -18.28 -4.09
N ASP A 27 17.03 -19.26 -3.70
CA ASP A 27 16.83 -20.07 -2.50
C ASP A 27 16.87 -19.22 -1.22
N GLN A 28 17.69 -18.16 -1.17
CA GLN A 28 17.75 -17.26 -0.02
C GLN A 28 16.49 -16.42 0.16
N TYR A 29 15.82 -16.02 -0.93
CA TYR A 29 14.68 -15.08 -0.88
C TYR A 29 13.32 -15.74 -1.16
N ASN A 30 13.27 -16.93 -1.77
CA ASN A 30 12.03 -17.68 -2.02
C ASN A 30 11.39 -18.23 -0.73
N ILE A 31 12.11 -18.14 0.41
CA ILE A 31 11.53 -18.39 1.74
C ILE A 31 10.53 -17.31 2.16
N ASN A 32 10.61 -16.10 1.59
CA ASN A 32 9.74 -14.99 1.95
C ASN A 32 8.35 -15.19 1.35
N GLU A 33 7.28 -14.97 2.12
CA GLU A 33 5.90 -15.18 1.65
C GLU A 33 5.52 -14.26 0.49
N ASN A 34 6.03 -13.03 0.47
CA ASN A 34 5.66 -11.99 -0.49
C ASN A 34 6.67 -11.80 -1.64
N THR A 35 7.50 -12.81 -1.91
CA THR A 35 8.47 -12.77 -3.01
C THR A 35 8.21 -13.91 -3.97
N SER A 36 8.15 -13.60 -5.26
CA SER A 36 8.03 -14.55 -6.36
C SER A 36 9.10 -14.26 -7.40
N PHE A 37 9.48 -15.27 -8.17
CA PHE A 37 10.57 -15.16 -9.15
C PHE A 37 10.08 -15.51 -10.54
N GLU A 38 10.57 -14.76 -11.52
CA GLU A 38 10.54 -15.14 -12.92
C GLU A 38 11.98 -15.30 -13.40
N ILE A 39 12.28 -16.42 -14.06
CA ILE A 39 13.61 -16.70 -14.58
C ILE A 39 13.50 -16.83 -16.09
N MET A 40 14.24 -16.00 -16.81
CA MET A 40 14.34 -16.04 -18.27
C MET A 40 15.75 -16.44 -18.69
N LEU A 41 15.84 -17.52 -19.45
CA LEU A 41 17.04 -17.89 -20.18
C LEU A 41 16.91 -17.42 -21.62
N TRP A 42 17.89 -16.66 -22.10
CA TRP A 42 17.79 -15.98 -23.39
C TRP A 42 19.11 -16.00 -24.17
N ASN A 43 19.00 -15.95 -25.50
CA ASN A 43 20.11 -15.79 -26.44
C ASN A 43 19.70 -14.92 -27.63
N LEU A 44 19.37 -15.50 -28.79
CA LEU A 44 18.69 -14.85 -29.91
C LEU A 44 17.20 -14.65 -29.67
N ASP A 45 16.61 -15.51 -28.84
CA ASP A 45 15.23 -15.44 -28.37
C ASP A 45 15.20 -15.86 -26.89
N VAL A 46 14.07 -15.67 -26.21
CA VAL A 46 13.84 -16.28 -24.89
C VAL A 46 13.68 -17.80 -25.08
N ILE A 47 14.65 -18.56 -24.57
CA ILE A 47 14.77 -20.01 -24.74
C ILE A 47 13.80 -20.74 -23.81
N ASP A 48 13.77 -20.30 -22.56
CA ASP A 48 12.95 -20.88 -21.52
C ASP A 48 12.61 -19.81 -20.49
N VAL A 49 11.39 -19.85 -19.98
CA VAL A 49 10.86 -18.92 -18.99
C VAL A 49 10.03 -19.71 -17.99
N THR A 50 10.00 -19.24 -16.75
CA THR A 50 9.15 -19.82 -15.71
C THR A 50 7.69 -19.68 -16.08
N MET A 51 6.92 -20.72 -15.81
CA MET A 51 5.48 -20.73 -16.05
C MET A 51 4.72 -20.60 -14.74
N ALA A 52 3.70 -19.74 -14.73
CA ALA A 52 2.77 -19.54 -13.64
C ALA A 52 1.35 -19.87 -14.08
N MET A 53 0.47 -20.12 -13.11
CA MET A 53 -0.93 -20.39 -13.39
C MET A 53 -1.67 -19.08 -13.67
N GLY A 54 -1.95 -18.82 -14.93
CA GLY A 54 -2.65 -17.61 -15.37
C GLY A 54 -4.17 -17.68 -15.21
N PRO A 55 -4.87 -16.57 -15.49
CA PRO A 55 -6.32 -16.48 -15.43
C PRO A 55 -7.00 -17.57 -16.27
N GLY A 56 -7.90 -18.35 -15.66
CA GLY A 56 -8.58 -19.47 -16.32
C GLY A 56 -7.83 -20.81 -16.26
N GLY A 57 -6.74 -20.90 -15.48
CA GLY A 57 -6.07 -22.15 -15.14
C GLY A 57 -5.14 -22.71 -16.22
N GLN A 58 -4.73 -21.87 -17.17
CA GLN A 58 -3.69 -22.21 -18.14
C GLN A 58 -2.32 -21.77 -17.64
N MET A 59 -1.28 -22.55 -17.94
CA MET A 59 0.10 -22.15 -17.66
C MET A 59 0.54 -21.11 -18.70
N THR A 60 1.00 -19.96 -18.23
CA THR A 60 1.56 -18.86 -19.03
C THR A 60 2.91 -18.43 -18.43
N PRO A 61 3.79 -17.74 -19.17
CA PRO A 61 4.95 -17.09 -18.58
C PRO A 61 4.55 -16.21 -17.38
N GLY A 62 5.40 -16.17 -16.36
CA GLY A 62 5.17 -15.31 -15.20
C GLY A 62 5.89 -15.76 -13.93
N PHE A 63 5.61 -15.03 -12.86
CA PHE A 63 6.23 -15.19 -11.55
C PHE A 63 5.70 -16.42 -10.81
N THR A 64 6.63 -17.21 -10.26
CA THR A 64 6.32 -18.41 -9.49
C THR A 64 7.19 -18.51 -8.25
N LYS A 65 6.69 -19.25 -7.26
CA LYS A 65 7.42 -19.65 -6.06
C LYS A 65 7.76 -21.13 -6.06
N ASP A 66 7.22 -21.89 -7.01
CA ASP A 66 7.41 -23.33 -7.10
C ASP A 66 8.89 -23.65 -7.36
N PRO A 67 9.61 -24.23 -6.38
CA PRO A 67 11.03 -24.53 -6.54
C PRO A 67 11.29 -25.52 -7.68
N ASP A 68 10.33 -26.41 -7.98
CA ASP A 68 10.49 -27.38 -9.07
C ASP A 68 10.48 -26.66 -10.44
N GLU A 69 9.62 -25.66 -10.62
CA GLU A 69 9.55 -24.87 -11.83
C GLU A 69 10.75 -23.93 -11.99
N LEU A 70 11.19 -23.28 -10.91
CA LEU A 70 12.40 -22.45 -10.90
C LEU A 70 13.63 -23.28 -11.29
N ASN A 71 13.78 -24.48 -10.72
CA ASN A 71 14.88 -25.37 -11.06
C ASN A 71 14.76 -25.94 -12.48
N ARG A 72 13.54 -26.21 -12.99
CA ARG A 72 13.31 -26.69 -14.36
C ARG A 72 13.93 -25.75 -15.39
N VAL A 73 13.69 -24.45 -15.25
CA VAL A 73 14.25 -23.45 -16.18
C VAL A 73 15.77 -23.41 -16.05
N LEU A 74 16.28 -23.37 -14.82
CA LEU A 74 17.73 -23.33 -14.57
C LEU A 74 18.47 -24.59 -15.03
N ASP A 75 17.80 -25.73 -15.16
CA ASP A 75 18.37 -26.98 -15.70
C ASP A 75 18.45 -27.01 -17.24
N ASN A 76 17.71 -26.13 -17.94
CA ASN A 76 17.58 -26.12 -19.40
C ASN A 76 18.57 -25.18 -20.13
N ALA A 77 19.68 -24.80 -19.49
CA ALA A 77 20.65 -23.88 -20.09
C ALA A 77 21.38 -24.46 -21.32
N HIS A 78 21.38 -23.70 -22.42
CA HIS A 78 22.07 -24.03 -23.68
C HIS A 78 23.16 -22.99 -24.01
N VAL A 79 24.17 -23.39 -24.78
CA VAL A 79 25.28 -22.51 -25.20
C VAL A 79 25.05 -22.05 -26.64
N ASP A 80 25.03 -20.74 -26.87
CA ASP A 80 24.99 -20.13 -28.20
C ASP A 80 25.93 -18.90 -28.31
N SER A 81 26.00 -18.31 -29.49
CA SER A 81 26.99 -17.36 -29.99
C SER A 81 26.43 -15.96 -30.31
N MET A 82 25.12 -15.75 -30.15
CA MET A 82 24.44 -14.49 -30.42
C MET A 82 23.56 -14.07 -29.24
N THR A 83 23.34 -12.77 -29.12
CA THR A 83 22.80 -12.15 -27.90
C THR A 83 21.87 -10.99 -28.26
N ASP A 84 20.57 -11.19 -28.10
CA ASP A 84 19.50 -10.24 -28.41
C ASP A 84 18.99 -9.57 -27.13
N TYR A 85 19.49 -8.36 -26.88
CA TYR A 85 19.06 -7.57 -25.73
C TYR A 85 17.65 -7.01 -25.95
N LEU A 86 17.34 -6.51 -27.16
CA LEU A 86 16.05 -5.88 -27.44
C LEU A 86 14.90 -6.89 -27.35
N GLY A 87 15.05 -8.09 -27.94
CA GLY A 87 14.05 -9.13 -27.84
C GLY A 87 13.82 -9.60 -26.40
N THR A 88 14.88 -9.67 -25.60
CA THR A 88 14.77 -10.00 -24.17
C THR A 88 14.10 -8.89 -23.37
N LEU A 89 14.41 -7.62 -23.65
CA LEU A 89 13.76 -6.48 -23.00
C LEU A 89 12.28 -6.38 -23.37
N ASP A 90 11.91 -6.66 -24.63
CA ASP A 90 10.52 -6.71 -25.06
C ASP A 90 9.74 -7.84 -24.34
N ALA A 91 10.40 -8.98 -24.05
CA ALA A 91 9.81 -10.05 -23.25
C ALA A 91 9.61 -9.65 -21.78
N ILE A 92 10.64 -9.08 -21.15
CA ILE A 92 10.56 -8.55 -19.77
C ILE A 92 9.43 -7.51 -19.65
N TYR A 93 9.32 -6.60 -20.62
CA TYR A 93 8.23 -5.62 -20.68
C TYR A 93 6.87 -6.30 -20.72
N HIS A 94 6.69 -7.27 -21.62
CA HIS A 94 5.41 -7.94 -21.76
C HIS A 94 5.01 -8.72 -20.50
N ASP A 95 5.94 -9.45 -19.88
CA ASP A 95 5.64 -10.28 -18.72
C ASP A 95 5.31 -9.44 -17.48
N ILE A 96 6.04 -8.34 -17.26
CA ILE A 96 5.70 -7.36 -16.20
C ILE A 96 4.36 -6.66 -16.51
N GLU A 97 4.12 -6.26 -17.76
CA GLU A 97 2.83 -5.66 -18.15
C GLU A 97 1.66 -6.60 -17.88
N GLN A 98 1.80 -7.89 -18.23
CA GLN A 98 0.76 -8.88 -17.98
C GLN A 98 0.54 -9.11 -16.48
N ASP A 99 1.59 -9.16 -15.67
CA ASP A 99 1.48 -9.32 -14.22
C ASP A 99 0.72 -8.14 -13.58
N ILE A 100 1.05 -6.91 -13.97
CA ILE A 100 0.33 -5.70 -13.56
C ILE A 100 -1.15 -5.79 -13.97
N LEU A 101 -1.45 -6.15 -15.22
CA LEU A 101 -2.82 -6.22 -15.73
C LEU A 101 -3.65 -7.34 -15.11
N ASN A 102 -3.00 -8.39 -14.60
CA ASN A 102 -3.66 -9.53 -13.95
C ASN A 102 -3.85 -9.30 -12.44
N THR A 103 -3.32 -8.22 -11.88
CA THR A 103 -3.50 -7.87 -10.47
C THR A 103 -4.94 -7.39 -10.25
N GLU A 104 -5.72 -8.12 -9.45
CA GLU A 104 -7.15 -7.82 -9.22
C GLU A 104 -7.36 -6.61 -8.28
N ASP A 105 -6.40 -6.35 -7.40
CA ASP A 105 -6.45 -5.30 -6.39
C ASP A 105 -5.31 -4.29 -6.61
N GLU A 106 -5.68 -3.11 -7.10
CA GLU A 106 -4.75 -2.02 -7.46
C GLU A 106 -3.94 -1.52 -6.27
N SER A 107 -4.41 -1.70 -5.03
CA SER A 107 -3.65 -1.33 -3.82
C SER A 107 -2.37 -2.15 -3.66
N ASN A 108 -2.34 -3.37 -4.22
CA ASN A 108 -1.14 -4.22 -4.23
C ASN A 108 -0.09 -3.72 -5.20
N LEU A 109 -0.46 -3.02 -6.28
CA LEU A 109 0.50 -2.47 -7.24
C LEU A 109 1.40 -1.45 -6.55
N VAL A 110 0.82 -0.55 -5.76
CA VAL A 110 1.55 0.47 -4.97
C VAL A 110 2.57 -0.18 -4.01
N ARG A 111 2.33 -1.42 -3.59
CA ARG A 111 3.20 -2.19 -2.69
C ARG A 111 4.13 -3.16 -3.42
N THR A 112 4.05 -3.23 -4.74
CA THR A 112 4.85 -4.12 -5.58
C THR A 112 6.11 -3.41 -6.05
N LYS A 113 7.23 -4.13 -6.04
CA LYS A 113 8.50 -3.66 -6.60
C LYS A 113 9.05 -4.73 -7.52
N TYR A 114 9.22 -4.37 -8.79
CA TYR A 114 9.89 -5.24 -9.75
C TYR A 114 11.40 -5.03 -9.65
N VAL A 115 12.14 -6.14 -9.53
CA VAL A 115 13.60 -6.12 -9.48
C VAL A 115 14.12 -6.99 -10.60
N VAL A 116 14.70 -6.37 -11.62
CA VAL A 116 15.29 -7.07 -12.77
C VAL A 116 16.78 -7.24 -12.53
N VAL A 117 17.23 -8.49 -12.57
CA VAL A 117 18.66 -8.87 -12.51
C VAL A 117 19.09 -9.33 -13.89
N PHE A 118 19.77 -8.44 -14.62
CA PHE A 118 20.21 -8.70 -15.99
C PHE A 118 21.70 -9.05 -16.02
N LEU A 119 22.00 -10.34 -16.14
CA LEU A 119 23.37 -10.85 -16.25
C LEU A 119 23.74 -11.10 -17.72
N SER A 120 24.80 -10.46 -18.19
CA SER A 120 25.38 -10.70 -19.51
C SER A 120 26.90 -10.86 -19.46
N ASP A 121 27.45 -11.51 -20.46
CA ASP A 121 28.88 -11.78 -20.62
C ASP A 121 29.41 -11.41 -22.01
N GLY A 122 28.61 -10.68 -22.79
CA GLY A 122 28.92 -10.34 -24.17
C GLY A 122 28.21 -9.10 -24.67
N MET A 123 28.58 -8.68 -25.87
CA MET A 123 27.99 -7.53 -26.56
C MET A 123 26.63 -7.93 -27.16
N SER A 124 25.67 -7.01 -27.16
CA SER A 124 24.43 -7.17 -27.91
C SER A 124 24.77 -7.35 -29.39
N ASN A 125 24.42 -8.49 -29.97
CA ASN A 125 24.74 -8.82 -31.35
C ASN A 125 23.74 -9.85 -31.88
N VAL A 126 22.89 -9.37 -32.77
CA VAL A 126 22.02 -10.20 -33.61
C VAL A 126 22.73 -10.43 -34.95
N GLY A 127 22.35 -11.44 -35.73
CA GLY A 127 23.09 -11.84 -36.96
C GLY A 127 23.41 -10.74 -38.00
N ASP A 128 22.83 -9.53 -37.86
CA ASP A 128 23.06 -8.34 -38.68
C ASP A 128 24.02 -7.29 -38.06
N GLY A 129 24.57 -7.53 -36.86
CA GLY A 129 25.52 -6.66 -36.17
C GLY A 129 25.08 -6.23 -34.76
N PRO A 130 25.86 -5.35 -34.09
CA PRO A 130 25.55 -4.91 -32.75
C PRO A 130 24.27 -4.07 -32.70
N GLN A 131 23.48 -4.26 -31.65
CA GLN A 131 22.24 -3.51 -31.44
C GLN A 131 22.56 -2.10 -30.93
N SER A 132 21.67 -1.13 -31.19
CA SER A 132 21.90 0.25 -30.80
C SER A 132 21.75 0.44 -29.29
N ASP A 133 22.77 0.98 -28.64
CA ASP A 133 22.70 1.38 -27.23
C ASP A 133 21.52 2.32 -26.96
N ILE A 134 21.22 3.23 -27.89
CA ILE A 134 20.12 4.20 -27.74
C ILE A 134 18.77 3.49 -27.72
N GLU A 135 18.57 2.49 -28.57
CA GLU A 135 17.33 1.71 -28.61
C GLU A 135 17.21 0.81 -27.38
N ILE A 136 18.31 0.17 -26.95
CA ILE A 136 18.34 -0.65 -25.73
C ILE A 136 17.99 0.19 -24.50
N TRP A 137 18.59 1.38 -24.39
CA TRP A 137 18.32 2.30 -23.29
C TRP A 137 16.88 2.81 -23.30
N ALA A 138 16.35 3.14 -24.49
CA ALA A 138 14.94 3.54 -24.63
C ALA A 138 13.99 2.42 -24.17
N ARG A 139 14.32 1.15 -24.41
CA ARG A 139 13.50 0.03 -23.91
C ARG A 139 13.45 -0.09 -22.38
N VAL A 140 14.58 0.17 -21.71
CA VAL A 140 14.60 0.18 -20.24
C VAL A 140 13.85 1.40 -19.69
N GLU A 141 13.90 2.53 -20.40
CA GLU A 141 13.13 3.73 -20.08
C GLU A 141 11.62 3.49 -20.27
N ASP A 142 11.20 2.92 -21.40
CA ASP A 142 9.81 2.50 -21.67
C ASP A 142 9.28 1.57 -20.56
N LEU A 143 10.10 0.61 -20.10
CA LEU A 143 9.76 -0.30 -19.01
C LEU A 143 9.56 0.46 -17.68
N TYR A 144 10.49 1.35 -17.34
CA TYR A 144 10.42 2.16 -16.13
C TYR A 144 9.20 3.08 -16.13
N GLU A 145 8.93 3.76 -17.26
CA GLU A 145 7.77 4.61 -17.45
C GLU A 145 6.48 3.81 -17.31
N MET A 146 6.36 2.65 -17.97
CA MET A 146 5.18 1.77 -17.86
C MET A 146 4.89 1.38 -16.42
N VAL A 147 5.90 0.92 -15.66
CA VAL A 147 5.71 0.52 -14.25
C VAL A 147 5.25 1.72 -13.41
N THR A 148 5.85 2.89 -13.64
CA THR A 148 5.54 4.12 -12.89
C THR A 148 4.14 4.67 -13.19
N GLU A 149 3.76 4.70 -14.47
CA GLU A 149 2.44 5.17 -14.95
C GLU A 149 1.30 4.27 -14.48
N ARG A 150 1.58 2.97 -14.27
CA ARG A 150 0.63 1.98 -13.76
C ARG A 150 0.52 1.98 -12.23
N GLY A 151 1.19 2.90 -11.54
CA GLY A 151 1.08 3.04 -10.08
C GLY A 151 1.81 1.98 -9.27
N VAL A 152 2.78 1.27 -9.87
CA VAL A 152 3.56 0.27 -9.14
C VAL A 152 4.57 0.95 -8.22
N GLY A 153 4.79 0.37 -7.04
CA GLY A 153 5.67 0.89 -5.99
C GLY A 153 7.14 1.06 -6.38
N GLY A 154 7.64 0.36 -7.40
CA GLY A 154 8.93 0.69 -8.01
C GLY A 154 9.49 -0.34 -8.99
N LEU A 155 10.55 0.08 -9.69
CA LEU A 155 11.37 -0.78 -10.56
C LEU A 155 12.86 -0.53 -10.28
N ASN A 156 13.63 -1.59 -10.11
CA ASN A 156 15.09 -1.54 -10.15
C ASN A 156 15.63 -2.49 -11.22
N PHE A 157 16.41 -1.97 -12.16
CA PHE A 157 17.02 -2.73 -13.23
C PHE A 157 18.53 -2.84 -13.00
N HIS A 158 18.96 -3.90 -12.33
CA HIS A 158 20.37 -4.17 -12.06
C HIS A 158 21.02 -4.88 -13.24
N THR A 159 22.21 -4.43 -13.63
CA THR A 159 22.96 -5.02 -14.74
C THR A 159 24.32 -5.53 -14.29
N PHE A 160 24.70 -6.68 -14.79
CA PHE A 160 25.92 -7.37 -14.40
C PHE A 160 26.69 -7.82 -15.63
N LEU A 161 27.98 -7.47 -15.69
CA LEU A 161 28.89 -7.91 -16.74
C LEU A 161 29.89 -8.93 -16.20
N LEU A 162 29.95 -10.11 -16.83
CA LEU A 162 31.02 -11.06 -16.57
C LEU A 162 32.17 -10.87 -17.57
N THR A 163 33.38 -10.63 -17.06
CA THR A 163 34.53 -10.27 -17.91
C THR A 163 35.52 -11.40 -18.20
N GLU A 164 35.33 -12.58 -17.63
CA GLU A 164 36.21 -13.75 -17.77
C GLU A 164 36.51 -14.14 -19.25
N LEU A 165 35.64 -13.73 -20.17
CA LEU A 165 35.72 -14.06 -21.59
C LEU A 165 36.48 -13.06 -22.44
N PHE A 166 36.70 -11.85 -21.94
CA PHE A 166 37.47 -10.85 -22.67
C PHE A 166 38.95 -11.18 -22.57
N GLY A 167 39.59 -11.40 -23.71
CA GLY A 167 41.04 -11.56 -23.77
C GLY A 167 41.79 -10.30 -23.31
N PRO A 168 43.10 -10.39 -23.03
CA PRO A 168 43.91 -9.22 -22.69
C PRO A 168 44.22 -8.32 -23.91
N GLY A 169 43.64 -8.60 -25.07
CA GLY A 169 43.91 -7.91 -26.33
C GLY A 169 43.29 -6.51 -26.37
N PRO A 170 43.85 -5.57 -27.15
CA PRO A 170 43.31 -4.21 -27.27
C PRO A 170 41.92 -4.17 -27.93
N MET A 171 41.57 -5.17 -28.75
CA MET A 171 40.22 -5.31 -29.30
C MET A 171 39.23 -5.84 -28.26
N ASP A 172 39.64 -6.81 -27.45
CA ASP A 172 38.81 -7.36 -26.38
C ASP A 172 38.49 -6.29 -25.32
N GLN A 173 39.48 -5.46 -24.96
CA GLN A 173 39.30 -4.31 -24.06
C GLN A 173 38.36 -3.25 -24.64
N TYR A 174 38.39 -3.05 -25.97
CA TYR A 174 37.47 -2.13 -26.63
C TYR A 174 36.03 -2.65 -26.59
N VAL A 175 35.82 -3.95 -26.88
CA VAL A 175 34.50 -4.58 -26.82
C VAL A 175 33.97 -4.61 -25.38
N GLN A 176 34.82 -4.91 -24.39
CA GLN A 176 34.45 -4.83 -22.98
C GLN A 176 33.94 -3.44 -22.63
N GLY A 177 34.64 -2.38 -23.04
CA GLY A 177 34.20 -1.00 -22.79
C GLY A 177 32.87 -0.63 -23.45
N LEU A 178 32.53 -1.23 -24.60
CA LEU A 178 31.20 -1.08 -25.20
C LEU A 178 30.14 -1.75 -24.32
N CYS A 179 30.38 -2.99 -23.89
CA CYS A 179 29.44 -3.72 -23.03
C CYS A 179 29.20 -3.01 -21.69
N GLU A 180 30.27 -2.48 -21.08
CA GLU A 180 30.18 -1.66 -19.86
C GLU A 180 29.32 -0.42 -20.09
N THR A 181 29.49 0.26 -21.22
CA THR A 181 28.71 1.46 -21.57
C THR A 181 27.23 1.11 -21.73
N THR A 182 26.91 0.07 -22.48
CA THR A 182 25.53 -0.37 -22.71
C THR A 182 24.85 -0.74 -21.38
N LEU A 183 25.47 -1.62 -20.59
CA LEU A 183 24.88 -2.14 -19.35
C LEU A 183 24.79 -1.09 -18.24
N GLN A 184 25.78 -0.20 -18.10
CA GLN A 184 25.70 0.93 -17.18
C GLN A 184 24.55 1.86 -17.58
N GLY A 185 24.40 2.18 -18.87
CA GLY A 185 23.33 3.05 -19.33
C GLY A 185 21.93 2.44 -19.18
N MET A 186 21.82 1.11 -19.14
CA MET A 186 20.58 0.40 -18.79
C MET A 186 20.28 0.54 -17.29
N SER A 187 21.24 0.25 -16.41
CA SER A 187 21.01 0.36 -14.96
C SER A 187 20.70 1.78 -14.53
N ASP A 188 21.34 2.78 -15.12
CA ASP A 188 21.11 4.19 -14.80
C ASP A 188 19.66 4.62 -15.12
N ARG A 189 19.06 4.05 -16.18
CA ARG A 189 17.68 4.36 -16.58
C ARG A 189 16.64 3.58 -15.81
N GLY A 190 16.92 2.33 -15.46
CA GLY A 190 16.03 1.52 -14.62
C GLY A 190 16.28 1.68 -13.13
N ASN A 191 16.91 2.77 -12.69
CA ASN A 191 17.20 3.06 -11.27
C ASN A 191 17.92 1.90 -10.52
N GLY A 192 18.79 1.16 -11.21
CA GLY A 192 19.50 0.01 -10.65
C GLY A 192 21.00 0.24 -10.46
N GLN A 193 21.73 -0.84 -10.20
CA GLN A 193 23.19 -0.82 -10.06
C GLN A 193 23.86 -1.64 -11.16
N PHE A 194 24.96 -1.10 -11.70
CA PHE A 194 25.87 -1.82 -12.58
C PHE A 194 27.06 -2.38 -11.80
N ARG A 195 27.39 -3.65 -12.03
CA ARG A 195 28.58 -4.30 -11.44
C ARG A 195 29.29 -5.19 -12.44
N ILE A 196 30.60 -5.29 -12.26
CA ILE A 196 31.48 -6.13 -13.06
C ILE A 196 31.97 -7.28 -12.17
N PHE A 197 31.86 -8.49 -12.68
CA PHE A 197 32.42 -9.69 -12.06
C PHE A 197 33.56 -10.24 -12.92
N GLU A 198 34.72 -10.45 -12.31
CA GLU A 198 35.90 -10.99 -13.01
C GLU A 198 35.75 -12.48 -13.30
N THR A 199 35.03 -13.22 -12.44
CA THR A 199 34.82 -14.67 -12.55
C THR A 199 33.42 -15.06 -12.07
N ALA A 200 32.90 -16.20 -12.54
CA ALA A 200 31.59 -16.68 -12.11
C ALA A 200 31.51 -16.98 -10.60
N GLU A 201 32.63 -17.35 -9.97
CA GLU A 201 32.73 -17.58 -8.51
C GLU A 201 32.59 -16.29 -7.68
N SER A 202 32.79 -15.13 -8.30
CA SER A 202 32.69 -13.82 -7.64
C SER A 202 31.28 -13.22 -7.69
N ILE A 203 30.34 -13.88 -8.35
CA ILE A 203 28.96 -13.41 -8.47
C ILE A 203 28.29 -13.50 -7.09
N ASP A 204 27.90 -12.35 -6.56
CA ASP A 204 27.20 -12.24 -5.29
C ASP A 204 26.05 -11.25 -5.44
N PHE A 205 24.87 -11.76 -5.80
CA PHE A 205 23.67 -10.96 -5.97
C PHE A 205 23.11 -10.46 -4.63
N ILE A 206 23.31 -11.19 -3.53
CA ILE A 206 22.66 -10.91 -2.23
C ILE A 206 23.10 -9.58 -1.65
N ASN A 207 24.38 -9.23 -1.82
CA ASN A 207 24.92 -7.97 -1.31
C ASN A 207 24.67 -6.77 -2.23
N ILE A 208 24.06 -6.97 -3.40
CA ILE A 208 23.91 -5.94 -4.45
C ILE A 208 22.44 -5.66 -4.75
N VAL A 209 21.64 -6.72 -4.83
CA VAL A 209 20.22 -6.66 -5.18
C VAL A 209 19.43 -6.56 -3.89
N ASP A 210 18.90 -5.36 -3.63
CA ASP A 210 18.06 -5.14 -2.45
C ASP A 210 16.60 -5.52 -2.75
N MET A 211 16.26 -6.75 -2.38
CA MET A 211 14.90 -7.28 -2.45
C MET A 211 13.97 -6.67 -1.38
N ARG A 212 14.46 -5.77 -0.51
CA ARG A 212 13.63 -5.10 0.48
C ARG A 212 12.81 -3.99 -0.16
N LEU A 213 11.57 -3.88 0.32
CA LEU A 213 10.72 -2.71 0.17
C LEU A 213 10.99 -1.83 1.40
N THR A 214 11.91 -0.89 1.30
CA THR A 214 11.97 0.23 2.26
C THR A 214 11.21 1.38 1.64
N PHE A 215 9.90 1.44 1.90
CA PHE A 215 9.15 2.66 1.72
C PHE A 215 9.28 3.46 3.01
N GLU A 216 9.82 4.67 2.88
CA GLU A 216 9.68 5.67 3.94
C GLU A 216 8.26 6.22 3.80
N TYR A 217 7.40 5.91 4.77
CA TYR A 217 6.08 6.52 4.83
C TYR A 217 6.15 7.84 5.59
N LYS A 218 5.48 8.84 5.04
CA LYS A 218 5.25 10.12 5.68
C LYS A 218 3.79 10.20 6.09
N ILE A 219 3.57 10.56 7.35
CA ILE A 219 2.23 10.86 7.85
C ILE A 219 1.75 12.17 7.21
N THR A 220 0.63 12.11 6.51
CA THR A 220 -0.05 13.28 5.94
C THR A 220 -1.04 13.86 6.93
N TYR A 221 -1.81 13.00 7.59
CA TYR A 221 -2.85 13.37 8.53
C TYR A 221 -2.97 12.37 9.69
N LEU A 222 -3.36 12.87 10.85
CA LEU A 222 -3.58 12.10 12.08
C LEU A 222 -4.77 12.69 12.81
N VAL A 223 -5.78 11.88 13.09
CA VAL A 223 -6.98 12.27 13.82
C VAL A 223 -7.33 11.24 14.89
N ALA A 224 -7.66 11.72 16.07
CA ALA A 224 -8.36 10.94 17.08
C ALA A 224 -9.80 11.47 17.17
N TYR A 225 -10.77 10.56 17.18
CA TYR A 225 -12.18 10.91 17.26
C TYR A 225 -12.84 10.09 18.37
N ASN A 226 -13.45 10.78 19.34
CA ASN A 226 -14.35 10.12 20.30
C ASN A 226 -15.76 10.17 19.73
N TYR A 227 -16.31 8.99 19.42
CA TYR A 227 -17.64 8.86 18.82
C TYR A 227 -18.77 9.18 19.81
N ASN A 228 -18.49 9.14 21.12
CA ASN A 228 -19.51 9.39 22.14
C ASN A 228 -19.62 10.87 22.58
N VAL A 229 -18.97 11.76 21.85
CA VAL A 229 -18.90 13.18 22.17
C VAL A 229 -19.18 14.00 20.91
N ARG A 230 -20.20 14.86 20.98
CA ARG A 230 -20.51 15.79 19.89
C ARG A 230 -20.17 17.23 20.28
N PRO A 231 -19.30 17.93 19.53
CA PRO A 231 -18.97 19.32 19.82
C PRO A 231 -20.12 20.26 19.43
N GLY A 232 -20.67 20.98 20.41
CA GLY A 232 -21.58 22.09 20.20
C GLY A 232 -20.86 23.41 19.99
N VAL A 233 -21.54 24.53 20.29
CA VAL A 233 -20.94 25.88 20.23
C VAL A 233 -20.35 26.32 21.58
N GLU A 234 -20.95 25.84 22.68
CA GLU A 234 -20.63 26.26 24.06
C GLU A 234 -20.32 25.09 24.99
N LEU A 235 -20.90 23.92 24.70
CA LEU A 235 -20.81 22.69 25.47
C LEU A 235 -20.62 21.52 24.49
N VAL A 236 -20.06 20.44 25.02
CA VAL A 236 -20.07 19.13 24.37
C VAL A 236 -21.29 18.34 24.83
N TYR A 237 -21.84 17.52 23.94
CA TYR A 237 -22.99 16.66 24.19
C TYR A 237 -22.57 15.19 24.21
N VAL A 238 -23.31 14.38 24.95
CA VAL A 238 -23.10 12.92 25.00
C VAL A 238 -23.91 12.27 23.89
N ASP A 239 -23.31 11.28 23.27
CA ASP A 239 -23.88 10.39 22.27
C ASP A 239 -23.54 8.98 22.74
N SER A 240 -24.52 8.26 23.30
CA SER A 240 -24.25 7.05 24.07
C SER A 240 -23.92 5.83 23.21
N ASP A 241 -24.49 5.71 22.01
CA ASP A 241 -24.16 4.62 21.07
C ASP A 241 -23.16 5.04 20.00
N GLY A 242 -22.91 6.34 19.82
CA GLY A 242 -21.90 6.89 18.94
C GLY A 242 -22.29 6.83 17.46
N ASP A 243 -23.57 7.02 17.13
CA ASP A 243 -24.07 7.09 15.76
C ASP A 243 -24.01 8.50 15.14
N GLY A 244 -23.77 9.53 15.96
CA GLY A 244 -23.73 10.95 15.58
C GLY A 244 -24.91 11.79 16.07
N LEU A 245 -25.96 11.17 16.64
CA LEU A 245 -27.14 11.80 17.22
C LEU A 245 -27.02 11.81 18.75
N CYS A 246 -27.10 12.98 19.38
CA CYS A 246 -26.92 13.05 20.83
C CYS A 246 -28.15 12.48 21.57
N ASP A 247 -27.96 11.96 22.78
CA ASP A 247 -29.04 11.39 23.62
C ASP A 247 -30.28 12.31 23.77
N ASP A 248 -30.07 13.64 23.75
CA ASP A 248 -31.16 14.62 23.82
C ASP A 248 -31.86 14.85 22.48
N GLU A 249 -31.12 14.78 21.37
CA GLU A 249 -31.68 14.81 20.01
C GLU A 249 -32.49 13.54 19.74
N GLU A 250 -31.98 12.38 20.14
CA GLU A 250 -32.68 11.10 20.03
C GLU A 250 -33.99 11.08 20.79
N ALA A 251 -34.01 11.63 22.01
CA ALA A 251 -35.25 11.77 22.79
C ALA A 251 -36.29 12.67 22.08
N ASP A 252 -35.84 13.66 21.31
CA ASP A 252 -36.71 14.54 20.52
C ASP A 252 -37.22 13.86 19.23
N HIS A 253 -36.42 12.98 18.63
CA HIS A 253 -36.75 12.19 17.44
C HIS A 253 -37.52 10.90 17.76
N GLY A 254 -37.44 10.41 18.99
CA GLY A 254 -38.10 9.19 19.48
C GLY A 254 -37.30 7.91 19.26
N THR A 255 -36.02 8.02 18.92
CA THR A 255 -35.05 6.93 18.76
C THR A 255 -34.49 6.46 20.11
N ASP A 256 -33.72 5.37 20.13
CA ASP A 256 -33.15 4.77 21.34
C ASP A 256 -31.65 5.11 21.50
N PRO A 257 -31.24 5.87 22.54
CA PRO A 257 -29.84 6.26 22.81
C PRO A 257 -28.81 5.18 23.05
N THR A 258 -29.17 3.93 22.83
CA THR A 258 -28.31 2.78 23.03
C THR A 258 -28.24 1.89 21.80
N VAL A 259 -28.82 2.33 20.68
CA VAL A 259 -28.96 1.56 19.44
C VAL A 259 -28.79 2.49 18.25
N LYS A 260 -27.65 2.36 17.55
CA LYS A 260 -27.31 3.20 16.39
C LYS A 260 -28.35 3.21 15.27
N ASP A 261 -29.09 2.11 15.11
CA ASP A 261 -30.16 1.92 14.13
C ASP A 261 -31.41 1.42 14.87
N THR A 262 -32.30 2.34 15.23
CA THR A 262 -33.44 2.05 16.11
C THR A 262 -34.43 1.07 15.47
N ASP A 263 -34.59 1.09 14.14
CA ASP A 263 -35.58 0.26 13.45
C ASP A 263 -35.01 -1.02 12.80
N GLY A 264 -33.69 -1.12 12.72
CA GLY A 264 -32.94 -2.29 12.28
C GLY A 264 -33.05 -2.55 10.78
N ASP A 265 -33.04 -1.51 9.95
CA ASP A 265 -33.05 -1.63 8.49
C ASP A 265 -31.69 -1.44 7.81
N GLY A 266 -30.67 -1.10 8.62
CA GLY A 266 -29.29 -0.99 8.25
C GLY A 266 -28.81 0.42 7.91
N LEU A 267 -29.58 1.46 8.27
CA LEU A 267 -29.14 2.85 8.27
C LEU A 267 -29.20 3.39 9.71
N ASN A 268 -28.22 4.21 10.08
CA ASN A 268 -28.13 4.75 11.42
C ASN A 268 -29.15 5.89 11.59
N ASP A 269 -29.64 6.12 12.80
CA ASP A 269 -30.66 7.12 13.08
C ASP A 269 -30.19 8.53 12.66
N PHE A 270 -28.93 8.86 12.99
CA PHE A 270 -28.28 10.09 12.52
C PHE A 270 -28.28 10.20 11.00
N PHE A 271 -27.94 9.12 10.30
CA PHE A 271 -27.79 9.10 8.85
C PHE A 271 -29.11 9.39 8.16
N GLU A 272 -30.17 8.70 8.55
CA GLU A 272 -31.51 8.85 7.98
C GLU A 272 -32.04 10.26 8.15
N ILE A 273 -31.86 10.86 9.33
CA ILE A 273 -32.28 12.25 9.61
C ILE A 273 -31.51 13.23 8.72
N LYS A 274 -30.20 13.03 8.52
CA LYS A 274 -29.36 13.95 7.74
C LYS A 274 -29.56 13.81 6.23
N VAL A 275 -29.79 12.60 5.73
CA VAL A 275 -29.95 12.33 4.29
C VAL A 275 -31.38 12.56 3.81
N SER A 276 -32.34 12.53 4.73
CA SER A 276 -33.75 12.79 4.46
C SER A 276 -33.98 14.07 3.66
N SER A 277 -34.75 13.96 2.57
CA SER A 277 -35.08 15.08 1.69
C SER A 277 -36.57 15.08 1.33
N PRO A 278 -37.18 16.24 0.99
CA PRO A 278 -38.60 16.28 0.67
C PRO A 278 -38.98 15.34 -0.50
N GLY A 279 -39.72 14.26 -0.18
CA GLY A 279 -40.15 13.23 -1.13
C GLY A 279 -39.30 11.95 -1.17
N HIS A 280 -38.19 11.91 -0.43
CA HIS A 280 -37.42 10.71 -0.07
C HIS A 280 -37.05 10.87 1.42
N GLU A 281 -38.08 10.74 2.25
CA GLU A 281 -37.95 10.75 3.71
C GLU A 281 -37.48 9.34 4.11
N LEU A 282 -36.44 9.28 4.92
CA LEU A 282 -35.98 8.10 5.65
C LEU A 282 -36.40 8.35 7.11
N ASP A 283 -37.14 7.41 7.70
CA ASP A 283 -37.70 7.58 9.04
C ASP A 283 -37.05 6.55 9.98
N PRO A 284 -36.25 6.97 10.98
CA PRO A 284 -35.47 6.07 11.85
C PRO A 284 -36.30 5.17 12.76
N LEU A 285 -37.62 5.20 12.62
CA LEU A 285 -38.57 4.38 13.33
C LEU A 285 -39.34 3.43 12.40
N VAL A 286 -39.02 3.41 11.10
CA VAL A 286 -39.72 2.68 10.05
C VAL A 286 -38.74 2.17 8.99
N GLN A 287 -38.52 0.85 8.99
CA GLN A 287 -37.71 0.15 7.99
C GLN A 287 -38.05 0.54 6.53
N ASP A 288 -37.32 1.50 5.99
CA ASP A 288 -37.54 2.13 4.69
C ASP A 288 -36.25 2.41 3.90
N SER A 289 -35.14 1.85 4.37
CA SER A 289 -33.83 1.83 3.74
C SER A 289 -33.91 1.45 2.26
N LEU A 290 -33.12 2.20 1.48
CA LEU A 290 -32.99 2.02 0.04
C LEU A 290 -32.13 0.80 -0.31
N CYS A 291 -31.43 0.24 0.68
CA CYS A 291 -30.57 -0.92 0.52
C CYS A 291 -31.34 -2.22 0.64
N ASN A 292 -30.86 -3.25 -0.07
CA ASN A 292 -31.56 -4.53 -0.10
C ASN A 292 -31.14 -5.41 1.08
N VAL A 293 -32.00 -5.50 2.11
CA VAL A 293 -31.87 -6.27 3.37
C VAL A 293 -31.31 -7.71 3.23
N TYR A 294 -31.30 -8.31 2.02
CA TYR A 294 -30.73 -9.64 1.78
C TYR A 294 -29.19 -9.72 1.77
N ASN A 295 -28.47 -8.60 1.80
CA ASN A 295 -27.00 -8.56 1.86
C ASN A 295 -26.45 -8.24 3.26
N MET A 296 -27.33 -8.11 4.27
CA MET A 296 -26.93 -7.92 5.65
C MET A 296 -26.14 -9.11 6.19
N THR A 297 -25.28 -8.83 7.16
CA THR A 297 -24.65 -9.84 8.01
C THR A 297 -25.71 -10.58 8.85
N PRO A 298 -25.39 -11.77 9.41
CA PRO A 298 -26.37 -12.61 10.11
C PRO A 298 -27.01 -11.98 11.37
N ASP A 299 -26.38 -10.95 11.91
CA ASP A 299 -26.82 -10.05 12.99
C ASP A 299 -27.83 -9.00 12.52
N GLY A 300 -27.93 -8.75 11.21
CA GLY A 300 -28.89 -7.79 10.65
C GLY A 300 -28.32 -6.39 10.49
N THR A 301 -27.01 -6.24 10.34
CA THR A 301 -26.35 -4.99 9.96
C THR A 301 -25.76 -5.06 8.55
N TRP A 302 -25.41 -3.92 7.99
CA TRP A 302 -24.54 -3.91 6.81
C TRP A 302 -23.08 -3.91 7.25
N PRO A 303 -22.21 -4.65 6.56
CA PRO A 303 -20.79 -4.57 6.84
C PRO A 303 -20.29 -3.14 6.56
N ASP A 304 -19.31 -2.72 7.34
CA ASP A 304 -18.39 -1.62 7.04
C ASP A 304 -17.14 -2.30 6.46
N SER A 305 -16.94 -2.21 5.15
CA SER A 305 -15.93 -3.02 4.45
C SER A 305 -14.52 -2.43 4.55
N ASP A 306 -14.40 -1.12 4.77
CA ASP A 306 -13.14 -0.39 4.91
C ASP A 306 -12.94 0.23 6.31
N ASP A 307 -13.80 -0.11 7.28
CA ASP A 307 -13.70 0.21 8.71
C ASP A 307 -13.59 1.71 9.00
N ASP A 308 -14.21 2.55 8.15
CA ASP A 308 -14.10 4.01 8.23
C ASP A 308 -15.18 4.65 9.13
N GLY A 309 -16.24 3.92 9.44
CA GLY A 309 -17.38 4.37 10.24
C GLY A 309 -18.70 4.54 9.48
N LEU A 310 -18.73 4.41 8.15
CA LEU A 310 -19.94 4.26 7.33
C LEU A 310 -20.12 2.80 6.93
N THR A 311 -21.36 2.33 6.98
CA THR A 311 -21.67 1.01 6.44
C THR A 311 -21.71 1.03 4.91
N ASP A 312 -21.48 -0.13 4.27
CA ASP A 312 -21.60 -0.35 2.82
C ASP A 312 -22.90 0.24 2.22
N CYS A 313 -23.98 0.24 3.01
CA CYS A 313 -25.27 0.78 2.62
C CYS A 313 -25.31 2.30 2.67
N GLU A 314 -24.83 2.90 3.77
CA GLU A 314 -24.72 4.35 3.92
C GLU A 314 -23.84 4.95 2.83
N GLU A 315 -22.71 4.31 2.56
CA GLU A 315 -21.80 4.70 1.49
C GLU A 315 -22.44 4.61 0.11
N PHE A 316 -23.21 3.55 -0.15
CA PHE A 316 -23.99 3.43 -1.39
C PHE A 316 -24.98 4.59 -1.54
N VAL A 317 -25.61 5.02 -0.45
CA VAL A 317 -26.55 6.14 -0.45
C VAL A 317 -25.83 7.49 -0.61
N LYS A 318 -24.64 7.64 -0.02
CA LYS A 318 -23.80 8.85 -0.15
C LYS A 318 -23.07 8.96 -1.48
N GLY A 319 -22.75 7.84 -2.10
CA GLY A 319 -21.93 7.75 -3.30
C GLY A 319 -20.42 7.73 -3.02
N THR A 320 -20.01 7.43 -1.78
CA THR A 320 -18.63 7.11 -1.41
C THR A 320 -18.29 5.69 -1.84
N ASN A 321 -17.02 5.28 -1.68
CA ASN A 321 -16.54 3.99 -2.12
C ASN A 321 -16.20 3.08 -0.93
N ARG A 322 -17.06 2.07 -0.71
CA ARG A 322 -16.96 1.02 0.31
C ARG A 322 -15.70 0.18 0.46
N TYR A 323 -14.67 0.49 -0.28
CA TYR A 323 -13.38 -0.19 -0.22
C TYR A 323 -12.26 0.85 -0.20
N VAL A 324 -12.57 2.05 0.27
CA VAL A 324 -11.68 3.19 0.37
C VAL A 324 -12.22 4.09 1.49
N ALA A 325 -11.60 3.97 2.66
CA ALA A 325 -11.96 4.75 3.85
C ALA A 325 -11.94 6.28 3.70
N ASP A 326 -11.39 6.82 2.62
CA ASP A 326 -11.28 8.26 2.31
C ASP A 326 -11.41 8.41 0.79
N THR A 327 -12.64 8.61 0.32
CA THR A 327 -12.99 8.54 -1.10
C THR A 327 -12.33 9.66 -1.91
N ASP A 328 -12.15 10.84 -1.32
CA ASP A 328 -11.58 12.01 -2.00
C ASP A 328 -10.06 12.18 -1.81
N GLY A 329 -9.48 11.47 -0.84
CA GLY A 329 -8.05 11.32 -0.62
C GLY A 329 -7.41 12.49 0.14
N ASP A 330 -8.17 13.26 0.90
CA ASP A 330 -7.65 14.42 1.64
C ASP A 330 -7.00 14.08 2.99
N GLY A 331 -7.20 12.85 3.48
CA GLY A 331 -6.69 12.33 4.74
C GLY A 331 -7.73 12.19 5.87
N ILE A 332 -8.97 12.63 5.69
CA ILE A 332 -10.07 12.47 6.65
C ILE A 332 -10.97 11.31 6.20
N PRO A 333 -11.30 10.33 7.06
CA PRO A 333 -12.20 9.25 6.68
C PRO A 333 -13.62 9.73 6.36
N ASP A 334 -14.29 9.09 5.39
CA ASP A 334 -15.62 9.50 4.91
C ASP A 334 -16.65 9.50 6.05
N GLY A 335 -16.58 8.52 6.95
CA GLY A 335 -17.41 8.45 8.15
C GLY A 335 -17.22 9.61 9.12
N ILE A 336 -15.98 10.06 9.35
CA ILE A 336 -15.74 11.24 10.19
C ILE A 336 -16.29 12.48 9.50
N GLU A 337 -16.02 12.65 8.21
CA GLU A 337 -16.53 13.78 7.43
C GLU A 337 -18.05 13.88 7.49
N PHE A 338 -18.73 12.74 7.34
CA PHE A 338 -20.17 12.68 7.43
C PHE A 338 -20.70 13.08 8.82
N LEU A 339 -20.08 12.58 9.90
CA LEU A 339 -20.46 12.91 11.28
C LEU A 339 -20.28 14.39 11.61
N VAL A 340 -19.17 15.00 11.17
CA VAL A 340 -18.92 16.43 11.41
C VAL A 340 -19.73 17.33 10.49
N GLY A 341 -20.21 16.80 9.36
CA GLY A 341 -21.05 17.51 8.40
C GLY A 341 -20.27 18.16 7.25
N THR A 342 -19.06 17.69 6.97
CA THR A 342 -18.34 17.98 5.72
C THR A 342 -18.79 17.02 4.62
N ASN A 343 -18.22 17.14 3.42
CA ASN A 343 -18.64 16.36 2.26
C ASN A 343 -17.54 15.35 1.88
N PRO A 344 -17.78 14.03 2.02
CA PRO A 344 -16.77 12.98 1.78
C PRO A 344 -16.36 12.77 0.32
N LEU A 345 -16.79 13.66 -0.57
CA LEU A 345 -16.49 13.63 -2.01
C LEU A 345 -15.75 14.91 -2.45
N GLU A 346 -15.40 15.79 -1.51
CA GLU A 346 -14.81 17.10 -1.75
C GLU A 346 -13.72 17.45 -0.71
N ALA A 347 -12.47 17.29 -1.12
CA ALA A 347 -11.29 17.50 -0.28
C ALA A 347 -11.28 18.83 0.51
N GLN A 348 -11.00 18.74 1.81
CA GLN A 348 -10.98 19.83 2.81
C GLN A 348 -9.64 20.55 2.96
N GLU A 349 -8.91 20.80 1.86
CA GLU A 349 -7.57 21.41 1.94
C GLU A 349 -7.53 22.82 2.57
N ALA A 350 -8.58 23.62 2.33
CA ALA A 350 -8.64 25.01 2.76
C ALA A 350 -10.07 25.51 3.03
N THR A 351 -11.02 24.58 3.16
CA THR A 351 -12.42 24.88 3.47
C THR A 351 -12.51 25.39 4.91
N ASP A 352 -13.32 26.42 5.10
CA ASP A 352 -13.67 27.03 6.39
C ASP A 352 -15.19 27.26 6.31
N SER A 353 -15.94 26.24 6.70
CA SER A 353 -17.38 26.11 6.45
C SER A 353 -18.20 27.12 7.25
N ASP A 354 -17.74 27.51 8.43
CA ASP A 354 -18.42 28.46 9.31
C ASP A 354 -17.85 29.90 9.26
N PHE A 355 -16.75 30.10 8.53
CA PHE A 355 -16.03 31.35 8.31
C PHE A 355 -15.48 31.99 9.59
N ASP A 356 -15.08 31.18 10.57
CA ASP A 356 -14.53 31.66 11.82
C ASP A 356 -13.00 31.83 11.82
N GLY A 357 -12.35 31.36 10.77
CA GLY A 357 -10.92 31.50 10.53
C GLY A 357 -10.08 30.29 10.95
N VAL A 358 -10.70 29.18 11.32
CA VAL A 358 -10.06 27.86 11.39
C VAL A 358 -10.63 27.00 10.25
N ILE A 359 -9.75 26.25 9.59
CA ILE A 359 -10.17 25.37 8.47
C ILE A 359 -10.74 24.06 9.01
N ASP A 360 -11.70 23.49 8.28
CA ASP A 360 -12.46 22.30 8.68
C ASP A 360 -11.54 21.13 9.08
N MET A 361 -10.49 20.87 8.28
CA MET A 361 -9.49 19.84 8.58
C MET A 361 -8.80 20.02 9.96
N VAL A 362 -8.58 21.26 10.40
CA VAL A 362 -7.98 21.55 11.72
C VAL A 362 -9.02 21.43 12.84
N GLU A 363 -10.28 21.73 12.54
CA GLU A 363 -11.39 21.58 13.48
C GLU A 363 -11.70 20.12 13.76
N VAL A 364 -11.76 19.29 12.71
CA VAL A 364 -11.89 17.83 12.83
C VAL A 364 -10.77 17.26 13.69
N GLN A 365 -9.51 17.61 13.42
CA GLN A 365 -8.38 17.15 14.22
C GLN A 365 -8.52 17.56 15.69
N LYS A 366 -9.05 18.75 15.98
CA LYS A 366 -9.25 19.26 17.34
C LYS A 366 -10.55 18.82 17.99
N HIS A 367 -11.40 18.08 17.28
CA HIS A 367 -12.74 17.70 17.73
C HIS A 367 -13.62 18.93 18.03
N SER A 368 -13.61 19.92 17.13
CA SER A 368 -14.44 21.14 17.18
C SER A 368 -15.50 21.16 16.07
N ASN A 369 -16.41 22.14 16.09
CA ASN A 369 -17.59 22.15 15.21
C ASN A 369 -17.33 22.90 13.89
N VAL A 370 -17.16 22.15 12.79
CA VAL A 370 -16.91 22.69 11.44
C VAL A 370 -18.04 23.59 10.89
N THR A 371 -19.25 23.49 11.44
CA THR A 371 -20.43 24.18 10.89
C THR A 371 -20.83 25.42 11.70
N SER A 372 -20.17 25.71 12.82
CA SER A 372 -20.59 26.78 13.73
C SER A 372 -19.47 27.32 14.62
N ASN A 373 -19.32 28.64 14.62
CA ASN A 373 -18.24 29.33 15.33
C ASN A 373 -18.27 29.09 16.84
N ASP A 374 -17.29 28.33 17.33
CA ASP A 374 -17.28 27.70 18.65
C ASP A 374 -16.01 28.04 19.49
N PRO A 375 -15.66 29.32 19.66
CA PRO A 375 -14.36 29.71 20.22
C PRO A 375 -14.14 29.20 21.65
N ASN A 376 -15.23 28.94 22.40
CA ASN A 376 -15.18 28.36 23.73
C ASN A 376 -14.87 26.86 23.71
N ILE A 377 -15.36 26.12 22.71
CA ILE A 377 -15.00 24.71 22.50
C ILE A 377 -13.53 24.61 22.18
N ARG A 378 -13.08 25.38 21.18
CA ARG A 378 -11.66 25.38 20.79
C ARG A 378 -10.71 25.79 21.92
N GLU A 379 -11.12 26.68 22.83
CA GLU A 379 -10.29 27.04 23.98
C GLU A 379 -10.20 25.94 25.06
N ARG A 380 -11.28 25.18 25.29
CA ARG A 380 -11.40 24.29 26.46
C ARG A 380 -11.30 22.79 26.15
N TYR A 381 -11.83 22.39 25.01
CA TYR A 381 -12.11 21.00 24.66
C TYR A 381 -11.26 20.52 23.46
N SER A 382 -10.48 21.41 22.83
CA SER A 382 -9.58 21.01 21.73
C SER A 382 -8.62 19.90 22.13
N TYR A 383 -8.51 18.90 21.25
CA TYR A 383 -7.50 17.87 21.37
C TYR A 383 -6.12 18.45 21.06
N ASN A 384 -5.10 18.01 21.79
CA ASN A 384 -3.72 18.49 21.65
C ASN A 384 -2.81 17.36 21.21
N TYR A 385 -2.15 17.55 20.07
CA TYR A 385 -1.24 16.57 19.46
C TYR A 385 0.21 17.03 19.64
N ASP A 386 1.03 16.17 20.22
CA ASP A 386 2.49 16.29 20.23
C ASP A 386 3.07 15.09 19.48
N ILE A 387 3.72 15.36 18.34
CA ILE A 387 4.28 14.35 17.45
C ILE A 387 5.79 14.49 17.46
N GLN A 388 6.49 13.44 17.89
CA GLN A 388 7.94 13.39 17.94
C GLN A 388 8.45 12.38 16.91
N ASP A 389 9.15 12.89 15.89
CA ASP A 389 9.87 12.08 14.92
C ASP A 389 11.21 11.62 15.52
N ASN A 390 11.30 10.33 15.83
CA ASN A 390 12.50 9.70 16.38
C ASN A 390 13.50 9.28 15.27
N GLY A 391 13.15 9.49 14.00
CA GLY A 391 13.96 9.16 12.85
C GLY A 391 14.04 7.66 12.57
N LEU A 392 15.04 7.27 11.79
CA LEU A 392 15.26 5.88 11.39
C LEU A 392 15.85 5.05 12.53
N VAL A 393 15.10 4.06 12.99
CA VAL A 393 15.48 3.10 14.02
C VAL A 393 15.80 1.76 13.35
N PRO A 394 16.96 1.14 13.65
CA PRO A 394 17.31 -0.15 13.07
C PRO A 394 16.38 -1.25 13.61
N ILE A 395 15.90 -2.10 12.72
CA ILE A 395 15.12 -3.31 13.02
C ILE A 395 15.91 -4.55 12.63
N ASP A 396 15.98 -5.51 13.55
CA ASP A 396 16.58 -6.83 13.32
C ASP A 396 15.53 -7.75 12.70
N GLN A 397 15.60 -7.90 11.37
CA GLN A 397 14.74 -8.82 10.62
C GLN A 397 15.34 -10.23 10.50
N GLY A 398 16.36 -10.57 11.31
CA GLY A 398 17.02 -11.87 11.25
C GLY A 398 17.92 -12.07 10.02
N THR A 399 18.24 -10.97 9.31
CA THR A 399 19.15 -10.96 8.17
C THR A 399 20.50 -10.36 8.55
N SER A 400 21.54 -10.58 7.75
CA SER A 400 22.90 -10.05 8.02
C SER A 400 23.05 -8.55 7.73
N MET A 401 21.99 -7.85 7.33
CA MET A 401 21.97 -6.42 7.01
C MET A 401 20.99 -5.68 7.91
N GLU A 402 21.37 -4.49 8.40
CA GLU A 402 20.48 -3.64 9.19
C GLU A 402 19.35 -3.10 8.29
N SER A 403 18.10 -3.36 8.68
CA SER A 403 16.90 -2.71 8.14
C SER A 403 16.53 -1.54 9.05
N TYR A 404 15.83 -0.52 8.55
CA TYR A 404 15.43 0.64 9.35
C TYR A 404 13.94 0.90 9.18
N VAL A 405 13.29 1.41 10.23
CA VAL A 405 11.92 1.93 10.20
C VAL A 405 11.94 3.34 10.77
N ARG A 406 11.20 4.28 10.17
CA ARG A 406 11.02 5.60 10.78
C ARG A 406 10.04 5.47 11.94
N GLN A 407 10.44 5.90 13.12
CA GLN A 407 9.61 5.79 14.32
C GLN A 407 9.05 7.16 14.70
N TYR A 408 7.76 7.19 15.04
CA TYR A 408 7.08 8.34 15.61
C TYR A 408 6.55 8.01 16.99
N ASP A 409 6.62 8.96 17.92
CA ASP A 409 5.89 8.92 19.18
C ASP A 409 4.77 9.97 19.11
N PHE A 410 3.54 9.55 19.34
CA PHE A 410 2.37 10.42 19.39
C PHE A 410 1.87 10.55 20.82
N LEU A 411 1.63 11.79 21.25
CA LEU A 411 0.92 12.09 22.48
C LEU A 411 -0.29 12.95 22.15
N ILE A 412 -1.48 12.36 22.29
CA ILE A 412 -2.75 13.05 22.13
C ILE A 412 -3.33 13.25 23.52
N SER A 413 -3.71 14.49 23.84
CA SER A 413 -4.16 14.87 25.18
C SER A 413 -5.37 15.80 25.11
N ASN A 414 -6.10 15.89 26.22
CA ASN A 414 -7.37 16.61 26.32
C ASN A 414 -8.50 15.99 25.48
N ILE A 415 -8.48 14.66 25.30
CA ILE A 415 -9.62 13.93 24.75
C ILE A 415 -10.74 13.94 25.78
N ASP A 416 -11.93 14.37 25.36
CA ASP A 416 -13.11 14.40 26.21
C ASP A 416 -13.67 13.00 26.43
N ILE A 417 -14.15 12.72 27.65
CA ILE A 417 -14.74 11.43 28.05
C ILE A 417 -16.04 11.73 28.78
N MET A 418 -17.16 11.22 28.25
CA MET A 418 -18.51 11.51 28.72
C MET A 418 -19.11 10.35 29.52
N ASP A 419 -20.19 10.64 30.24
CA ASP A 419 -20.93 9.68 31.06
C ASP A 419 -22.03 9.05 30.19
N THR A 420 -21.64 8.06 29.39
CA THR A 420 -22.49 7.34 28.42
C THR A 420 -23.37 6.30 29.11
N MET A 421 -24.49 5.94 28.47
CA MET A 421 -25.33 4.83 28.93
C MET A 421 -24.64 3.48 28.68
N GLY A 422 -24.85 2.51 29.57
CA GLY A 422 -24.39 1.13 29.36
C GLY A 422 -25.45 0.31 28.63
N TYR A 423 -25.02 -0.47 27.63
CA TYR A 423 -25.88 -1.30 26.79
C TYR A 423 -25.17 -2.57 26.33
N ILE A 424 -25.89 -3.45 25.63
CA ILE A 424 -25.30 -4.65 25.02
C ILE A 424 -25.35 -4.43 23.52
N GLN A 425 -24.18 -4.43 22.88
CA GLN A 425 -24.05 -4.33 21.43
C GLN A 425 -24.66 -5.55 20.74
N GLU A 426 -24.92 -5.42 19.45
CA GLU A 426 -25.59 -6.44 18.64
C GLU A 426 -24.76 -7.73 18.50
N ASP A 427 -23.43 -7.61 18.56
CA ASP A 427 -22.48 -8.72 18.61
C ASP A 427 -22.44 -9.45 19.97
N GLY A 428 -23.11 -8.88 20.98
CA GLY A 428 -23.22 -9.38 22.34
C GLY A 428 -22.15 -8.85 23.30
N GLU A 429 -21.31 -7.89 22.88
CA GLU A 429 -20.39 -7.20 23.79
C GLU A 429 -21.15 -6.29 24.76
N GLU A 430 -20.75 -6.30 26.03
CA GLU A 430 -21.40 -5.53 27.09
C GLU A 430 -20.63 -4.22 27.30
N TRP A 431 -21.25 -3.11 26.90
CA TRP A 431 -20.77 -1.76 27.14
C TRP A 431 -21.27 -1.28 28.51
N HIS A 432 -20.34 -0.82 29.34
CA HIS A 432 -20.63 -0.34 30.67
C HIS A 432 -20.92 1.16 30.66
N GLU A 433 -21.70 1.60 31.65
CA GLU A 433 -21.97 3.04 31.88
C GLU A 433 -20.63 3.82 31.95
N GLY A 434 -20.51 4.84 31.11
CA GLY A 434 -19.33 5.68 30.98
C GLY A 434 -18.25 5.17 30.02
N ASP A 435 -18.44 4.08 29.29
CA ASP A 435 -17.53 3.63 28.22
C ASP A 435 -17.59 4.56 27.01
N ASN A 436 -16.42 5.01 26.53
CA ASN A 436 -16.29 5.87 25.37
C ASN A 436 -15.41 5.19 24.31
N LEU A 437 -15.88 5.17 23.07
CA LEU A 437 -15.21 4.67 21.87
C LEU A 437 -14.32 5.77 21.27
N ILE A 438 -13.02 5.52 21.23
CA ILE A 438 -12.06 6.41 20.59
C ILE A 438 -11.34 5.66 19.49
N ARG A 439 -11.44 6.17 18.26
CA ARG A 439 -10.64 5.67 17.12
C ARG A 439 -9.55 6.65 16.75
N PHE A 440 -8.41 6.10 16.38
CA PHE A 440 -7.23 6.84 15.94
C PHE A 440 -6.94 6.45 14.50
N TYR A 441 -6.98 7.42 13.59
CA TYR A 441 -6.71 7.21 12.17
C TYR A 441 -5.39 7.89 11.80
N ILE A 442 -4.51 7.13 11.16
CA ILE A 442 -3.22 7.60 10.62
C ILE A 442 -3.26 7.45 9.11
N ALA A 443 -3.20 8.58 8.41
CA ALA A 443 -3.06 8.62 6.96
C ALA A 443 -1.57 8.72 6.60
N GLU A 444 -1.09 7.79 5.79
CA GLU A 444 0.32 7.70 5.39
C GLU A 444 0.46 7.63 3.86
N VAL A 445 1.44 8.34 3.31
CA VAL A 445 1.83 8.22 1.90
C VAL A 445 3.31 7.84 1.79
N PRO A 446 3.72 7.10 0.75
CA PRO A 446 5.13 6.90 0.45
C PRO A 446 5.81 8.25 0.19
N GLU A 447 6.98 8.49 0.79
CA GLU A 447 7.70 9.77 0.70
C GLU A 447 8.16 10.08 -0.74
N ASP A 448 8.35 9.07 -1.57
CA ASP A 448 8.71 9.18 -2.99
C ASP A 448 7.50 9.40 -3.91
N ARG A 449 6.28 9.10 -3.45
CA ARG A 449 5.00 9.26 -4.16
C ARG A 449 3.96 9.95 -3.25
N PRO A 450 4.14 11.23 -2.90
CA PRO A 450 3.23 11.94 -1.99
C PRO A 450 1.88 12.32 -2.63
N ASP A 451 1.69 12.04 -3.92
CA ASP A 451 0.54 12.44 -4.73
C ASP A 451 -0.51 11.33 -4.91
N ILE A 452 -0.30 10.16 -4.30
CA ILE A 452 -1.27 9.05 -4.32
C ILE A 452 -2.20 9.14 -3.11
N SER A 453 -3.35 8.47 -3.18
CA SER A 453 -4.27 8.34 -2.05
C SER A 453 -3.55 7.73 -0.84
N PRO A 454 -3.73 8.30 0.36
CA PRO A 454 -3.09 7.79 1.56
C PRO A 454 -3.59 6.39 1.91
N ILE A 455 -2.72 5.61 2.55
CA ILE A 455 -3.15 4.39 3.25
C ILE A 455 -3.57 4.77 4.66
N PHE A 456 -4.63 4.14 5.16
CA PHE A 456 -5.11 4.38 6.51
C PHE A 456 -4.74 3.24 7.44
N ARG A 457 -4.37 3.63 8.66
CA ARG A 457 -4.25 2.73 9.78
C ARG A 457 -5.15 3.19 10.89
N MET A 458 -5.90 2.26 11.48
CA MET A 458 -6.83 2.54 12.54
C MET A 458 -6.44 1.77 13.80
N ALA A 459 -6.55 2.42 14.95
CA ALA A 459 -6.56 1.75 16.24
C ALA A 459 -7.81 2.16 17.00
N GLU A 460 -8.43 1.20 17.66
CA GLU A 460 -9.65 1.40 18.43
C GLU A 460 -9.37 1.18 19.92
N VAL A 461 -9.91 2.07 20.76
CA VAL A 461 -9.80 1.94 22.21
C VAL A 461 -11.09 2.36 22.90
N VAL A 462 -11.52 1.54 23.84
CA VAL A 462 -12.62 1.85 24.76
C VAL A 462 -12.07 2.33 26.09
N VAL A 463 -12.57 3.47 26.58
CA VAL A 463 -12.11 4.12 27.81
C VAL A 463 -13.29 4.45 28.70
N ASN A 464 -13.28 3.95 29.94
CA ASN A 464 -14.36 4.25 30.87
C ASN A 464 -14.11 5.57 31.61
N ILE A 465 -15.15 6.38 31.82
CA ILE A 465 -15.08 7.64 32.56
C ILE A 465 -14.55 7.46 33.99
N SER A 466 -14.85 6.31 34.61
CA SER A 466 -14.44 5.95 35.97
C SER A 466 -13.00 5.47 36.08
N ASP A 467 -12.31 5.27 34.96
CA ASP A 467 -10.93 4.79 34.96
C ASP A 467 -9.99 5.78 35.65
N THR A 468 -9.22 5.23 36.59
CA THR A 468 -8.26 6.01 37.38
C THR A 468 -7.02 6.41 36.59
N ASN A 469 -6.71 5.69 35.51
CA ASN A 469 -5.57 5.96 34.64
C ASN A 469 -6.06 6.18 33.20
N LYS A 470 -6.30 7.44 32.84
CA LYS A 470 -6.75 7.86 31.50
C LYS A 470 -5.59 8.04 30.52
N ALA A 471 -4.52 7.27 30.69
CA ALA A 471 -3.34 7.30 29.83
C ALA A 471 -3.19 5.93 29.18
N ILE A 472 -3.27 5.91 27.85
CA ILE A 472 -3.24 4.71 27.02
C ILE A 472 -1.99 4.80 26.15
N ILE A 473 -1.27 3.69 26.05
CA ILE A 473 -0.07 3.59 25.23
C ILE A 473 -0.41 2.59 24.12
N LEU A 474 -0.51 3.11 22.91
CA LEU A 474 -0.65 2.31 21.70
C LEU A 474 0.73 2.06 21.10
N THR A 475 0.88 0.89 20.50
CA THR A 475 2.04 0.43 19.78
C THR A 475 1.66 0.18 18.32
N PRO A 476 2.63 0.09 17.39
CA PRO A 476 2.32 -0.18 15.98
C PRO A 476 1.52 -1.47 15.74
N ALA A 477 1.55 -2.43 16.68
CA ALA A 477 0.79 -3.67 16.58
C ALA A 477 -0.71 -3.50 16.89
N ASP A 478 -1.08 -2.39 17.54
CA ASP A 478 -2.47 -2.05 17.86
C ASP A 478 -3.18 -1.37 16.68
N PHE A 479 -2.42 -0.95 15.66
CA PHE A 479 -2.95 -0.35 14.45
C PHE A 479 -3.16 -1.41 13.36
N THR A 480 -4.41 -1.55 12.91
CA THR A 480 -4.78 -2.32 11.73
C THR A 480 -4.70 -1.46 10.49
N LEU A 481 -4.37 -2.07 9.35
CA LEU A 481 -4.51 -1.42 8.06
C LEU A 481 -5.99 -1.51 7.69
N ILE A 482 -6.58 -0.38 7.29
CA ILE A 482 -7.94 -0.31 6.78
C ILE A 482 -7.88 0.15 5.31
N GLN A 483 -8.55 -0.59 4.42
CA GLN A 483 -8.56 -0.35 2.99
C GLN A 483 -9.88 -0.75 2.39
#